data_AF-A0A7S0XB90-F1
#
_entry.id   AF-A0A7S0XB90-F1
#
_cell.length_a   1.000
_cell.length_b   1.000
_cell.length_c   1.000
_cell.angle_alpha   90.00
_cell.angle_beta   90.00
_cell.angle_gamma   90.00
#
_symmetry.space_group_name_H-M   'P 1'
#
loop_
_entity.id
_entity.type
_entity.pdbx_description
1 polymer ?
#
loop_
_entity_poly.entity_id
_entity_poly.type
_entity_poly.pdbx_seq_one_letter_code
_entity_poly.pdbx_strand_id
1 'polypeptide(L)'
;PGGKQGAALGRHLVGKRFCTLGAATTLTSWVQRDLLPWRDTGITRSMVAAASQLGKRPTRVQIVGGRLYAKVGSRLQGKSRIWYWLWGLQELLDKYPGRVPDVDLVMQTQDSAQCTVRGKPPKNKTLALKYEDYHPGTLHHPPPPVFSAVTTANDYDLLWPLWTIWGEDVQGSSAKAGGFHDPNWGRLHGSLVRAARATPW
;
A
#
# COMPACT_ATOMS: atom_id res chain seq x y z
N PRO A 1 32.38 -22.64 -21.78
CA PRO A 1 32.03 -21.59 -20.78
C PRO A 1 30.62 -21.72 -20.13
N GLY A 2 30.01 -22.92 -20.07
CA GLY A 2 28.58 -23.08 -19.72
C GLY A 2 28.24 -23.77 -18.38
N GLY A 3 29.19 -23.93 -17.45
CA GLY A 3 29.01 -24.85 -16.30
C GLY A 3 28.64 -24.24 -14.95
N LYS A 4 28.73 -22.91 -14.75
CA LYS A 4 28.65 -22.32 -13.40
C LYS A 4 27.38 -21.49 -13.10
N GLN A 5 26.57 -21.13 -14.08
CA GLN A 5 25.34 -20.34 -13.83
C GLN A 5 24.11 -21.19 -13.46
N GLY A 6 23.99 -22.42 -13.96
CA GLY A 6 22.83 -23.30 -13.67
C GLY A 6 22.70 -23.72 -12.19
N ALA A 7 23.83 -23.93 -11.51
CA ALA A 7 23.84 -24.37 -10.11
C ALA A 7 23.52 -23.25 -9.08
N ALA A 8 23.61 -21.99 -9.49
CA ALA A 8 23.24 -20.85 -8.63
C ALA A 8 21.72 -20.60 -8.67
N LEU A 9 21.09 -20.69 -9.85
CA LEU A 9 19.64 -20.56 -10.01
C LEU A 9 18.85 -21.65 -9.29
N GLY A 10 19.33 -22.90 -9.34
CA GLY A 10 18.63 -24.03 -8.70
C GLY A 10 18.44 -23.87 -7.19
N ARG A 11 19.41 -23.26 -6.48
CA ARG A 11 19.33 -23.06 -5.02
C ARG A 11 18.25 -22.06 -4.59
N HIS A 12 17.83 -21.15 -5.47
CA HIS A 12 16.77 -20.18 -5.17
C HIS A 12 15.37 -20.71 -5.46
N LEU A 13 15.23 -21.85 -6.13
CA LEU A 13 13.94 -22.49 -6.43
C LEU A 13 13.56 -23.53 -5.37
N VAL A 14 14.56 -24.15 -4.72
CA VAL A 14 14.34 -25.11 -3.62
C VAL A 14 13.67 -24.42 -2.44
N GLY A 15 12.50 -24.93 -2.02
CA GLY A 15 11.73 -24.41 -0.90
C GLY A 15 10.78 -23.25 -1.24
N LYS A 16 10.73 -22.79 -2.49
CA LYS A 16 9.70 -21.81 -2.90
C LYS A 16 8.34 -22.47 -3.00
N ARG A 17 7.36 -21.90 -2.29
CA ARG A 17 5.94 -22.23 -2.49
C ARG A 17 5.45 -21.49 -3.72
N PHE A 18 5.20 -22.21 -4.80
CA PHE A 18 4.53 -21.68 -5.98
C PHE A 18 3.03 -21.70 -5.73
N CYS A 19 2.35 -20.58 -5.93
CA CYS A 19 0.90 -20.53 -5.74
C CYS A 19 0.20 -21.15 -6.95
N THR A 20 -0.67 -22.13 -6.69
CA THR A 20 -1.52 -22.79 -7.69
C THR A 20 -2.97 -22.26 -7.67
N LEU A 21 -3.30 -21.41 -6.70
CA LEU A 21 -4.59 -20.74 -6.56
C LEU A 21 -4.46 -19.27 -7.04
N GLY A 22 -5.56 -18.68 -7.52
CA GLY A 22 -5.58 -17.31 -8.04
C GLY A 22 -5.03 -16.27 -7.05
N ALA A 23 -4.54 -15.13 -7.55
CA ALA A 23 -3.80 -14.09 -6.82
C ALA A 23 -4.45 -13.60 -5.49
N ALA A 24 -5.76 -13.81 -5.29
CA ALA A 24 -6.46 -13.46 -4.07
C ALA A 24 -5.93 -14.22 -2.83
N THR A 25 -5.57 -15.50 -2.95
CA THR A 25 -5.03 -16.28 -1.80
C THR A 25 -3.62 -15.85 -1.38
N THR A 26 -2.88 -15.14 -2.24
CA THR A 26 -1.50 -14.71 -1.94
C THR A 26 -1.41 -13.37 -1.19
N LEU A 27 -2.42 -12.50 -1.30
CA LEU A 27 -2.37 -11.18 -0.67
C LEU A 27 -2.94 -11.18 0.75
N THR A 28 -3.84 -12.10 1.08
CA THR A 28 -4.48 -12.18 2.40
C THR A 28 -3.48 -12.29 3.55
N SER A 29 -2.38 -13.04 3.38
CA SER A 29 -1.34 -13.14 4.42
C SER A 29 -0.64 -11.81 4.68
N TRP A 30 -0.45 -10.99 3.65
CA TRP A 30 0.13 -9.65 3.79
C TRP A 30 -0.84 -8.70 4.47
N VAL A 31 -2.12 -8.71 4.07
CA VAL A 31 -3.17 -7.92 4.73
C VAL A 31 -3.29 -8.28 6.21
N GLN A 32 -3.29 -9.59 6.53
CA GLN A 32 -3.32 -10.05 7.92
C GLN A 32 -2.09 -9.58 8.71
N ARG A 33 -0.90 -9.66 8.09
CA ARG A 33 0.36 -9.22 8.70
C ARG A 33 0.36 -7.72 8.99
N ASP A 34 -0.08 -6.92 8.02
CA ASP A 34 -0.09 -5.47 8.15
C ASP A 34 -1.10 -5.00 9.22
N LEU A 35 -2.16 -5.77 9.48
CA LEU A 35 -3.15 -5.50 10.52
C LEU A 35 -2.78 -6.01 11.93
N LEU A 36 -1.71 -6.81 12.07
CA LEU A 36 -1.26 -7.34 13.37
C LEU A 36 -1.11 -6.29 14.48
N PRO A 37 -0.60 -5.06 14.22
CA PRO A 37 -0.44 -4.05 15.27
C PRO A 37 -1.73 -3.68 16.01
N TRP A 38 -2.90 -3.91 15.41
CA TRP A 38 -4.22 -3.59 15.97
C TRP A 38 -5.05 -4.83 16.31
N ARG A 39 -4.47 -6.04 16.24
CA ARG A 39 -5.22 -7.29 16.44
C ARG A 39 -5.93 -7.34 17.80
N ASP A 40 -5.24 -6.94 18.86
CA ASP A 40 -5.72 -7.10 20.24
C ASP A 40 -6.41 -5.83 20.78
N THR A 41 -6.14 -4.68 20.17
CA THR A 41 -6.62 -3.37 20.62
C THR A 41 -7.73 -2.79 19.74
N GLY A 42 -7.88 -3.31 18.53
CA GLY A 42 -8.70 -2.71 17.49
C GLY A 42 -8.19 -1.34 17.04
N ILE A 43 -8.92 -0.74 16.10
CA ILE A 43 -8.67 0.63 15.62
C ILE A 43 -9.72 1.55 16.23
N THR A 44 -9.29 2.51 17.04
CA THR A 44 -10.21 3.47 17.69
C THR A 44 -10.39 4.73 16.85
N ARG A 45 -11.49 5.47 17.10
CA ARG A 45 -11.71 6.77 16.45
C ARG A 45 -10.60 7.79 16.76
N SER A 46 -10.01 7.72 17.96
CA SER A 46 -8.89 8.59 18.32
C SER A 46 -7.62 8.26 17.53
N MET A 47 -7.37 6.99 17.22
CA MET A 47 -6.27 6.59 16.33
C MET A 47 -6.47 7.11 14.91
N VAL A 48 -7.69 7.02 14.37
CA VAL A 48 -8.02 7.58 13.04
C VAL A 48 -7.88 9.11 13.02
N ALA A 49 -8.28 9.77 14.11
CA ALA A 49 -8.10 11.22 14.26
C ALA A 49 -6.62 11.60 14.31
N ALA A 50 -5.80 10.84 15.05
CA ALA A 50 -4.34 11.00 15.09
C ALA A 50 -3.70 10.75 13.71
N ALA A 51 -4.11 9.69 13.02
CA ALA A 51 -3.66 9.39 11.65
C ALA A 51 -3.99 10.52 10.67
N SER A 52 -5.14 11.19 10.84
CA SER A 52 -5.54 12.34 10.02
C SER A 52 -4.65 13.57 10.22
N GLN A 53 -3.77 13.58 11.22
CA GLN A 53 -2.75 14.61 11.44
C GLN A 53 -1.37 14.19 10.94
N LEU A 54 -1.18 12.94 10.50
CA LEU A 54 0.10 12.43 10.05
C LEU A 54 0.38 12.79 8.59
N GLY A 55 1.62 13.22 8.34
CA GLY A 55 2.12 13.51 7.01
C GLY A 55 1.65 14.85 6.44
N LYS A 56 1.93 15.05 5.15
CA LYS A 56 1.65 16.29 4.44
C LYS A 56 0.26 16.31 3.80
N ARG A 57 -0.32 15.16 3.44
CA ARG A 57 -1.59 15.14 2.67
C ARG A 57 -2.56 14.05 3.15
N PRO A 58 -2.83 13.94 4.47
CA PRO A 58 -3.80 12.96 4.95
C PRO A 58 -5.17 13.25 4.34
N THR A 59 -5.76 12.24 3.72
CA THR A 59 -7.14 12.28 3.25
C THR A 59 -7.94 11.32 4.10
N ARG A 60 -8.85 11.84 4.91
CA ARG A 60 -9.80 11.02 5.65
C ARG A 60 -10.94 10.62 4.74
N VAL A 61 -11.23 9.33 4.70
CA VAL A 61 -12.27 8.72 3.88
C VAL A 61 -13.19 7.92 4.78
N GLN A 62 -14.48 8.01 4.51
CA GLN A 62 -15.49 7.21 5.19
C GLN A 62 -16.36 6.51 4.15
N ILE A 63 -16.68 5.25 4.42
CA ILE A 63 -17.76 4.53 3.74
C ILE A 63 -18.87 4.36 4.76
N VAL A 64 -20.06 4.85 4.45
CA VAL A 64 -21.23 4.76 5.33
C VAL A 64 -22.45 4.42 4.48
N GLY A 65 -23.07 3.27 4.76
CA GLY A 65 -24.24 2.79 4.03
C GLY A 65 -23.97 2.60 2.53
N GLY A 66 -22.77 2.13 2.17
CA GLY A 66 -22.35 1.94 0.78
C GLY A 66 -22.05 3.25 0.01
N ARG A 67 -21.94 4.39 0.71
CA ARG A 67 -21.62 5.69 0.10
C ARG A 67 -20.22 6.15 0.54
N LEU A 68 -19.44 6.62 -0.42
CA LEU A 68 -18.08 7.12 -0.22
C LEU A 68 -18.09 8.63 0.11
N TYR A 69 -17.43 9.00 1.21
CA TYR A 69 -17.21 10.38 1.64
C TYR A 69 -15.72 10.62 1.82
N ALA A 70 -15.20 11.75 1.38
CA ALA A 70 -13.78 12.08 1.52
C ALA A 70 -13.57 13.54 1.87
N LYS A 71 -12.71 13.79 2.87
CA LYS A 71 -12.20 15.13 3.18
C LYS A 71 -10.87 15.33 2.49
N VAL A 72 -10.91 15.79 1.24
CA VAL A 72 -9.72 16.06 0.43
C VAL A 72 -9.14 17.43 0.78
N GLY A 73 -7.85 17.47 1.12
CA GLY A 73 -7.15 18.71 1.49
C GLY A 73 -6.92 19.67 0.32
N SER A 74 -6.64 20.95 0.64
CA SER A 74 -6.49 22.03 -0.35
C SER A 74 -5.12 22.11 -1.04
N ARG A 75 -4.09 21.36 -0.59
CA ARG A 75 -2.70 21.43 -1.10
C ARG A 75 -2.59 20.93 -2.55
N LEU A 76 -2.02 21.75 -3.46
CA LEU A 76 -2.09 21.58 -4.93
C LEU A 76 -1.21 20.48 -5.54
N GLN A 77 -0.05 20.18 -4.97
CA GLN A 77 0.87 19.19 -5.54
C GLN A 77 0.37 17.76 -5.31
N GLY A 78 0.42 16.89 -6.32
CA GLY A 78 0.00 15.49 -6.21
C GLY A 78 -1.49 15.29 -5.95
N LYS A 79 -2.34 16.32 -6.16
CA LYS A 79 -3.78 16.27 -5.87
C LYS A 79 -4.52 15.18 -6.63
N SER A 80 -4.08 14.81 -7.82
CA SER A 80 -4.80 13.83 -8.62
C SER A 80 -4.70 12.41 -8.09
N ARG A 81 -3.59 12.08 -7.39
CA ARG A 81 -3.33 10.74 -6.83
C ARG A 81 -4.50 10.25 -5.96
N ILE A 82 -5.05 11.13 -5.12
CA ILE A 82 -6.15 10.74 -4.24
C ILE A 82 -7.44 10.49 -5.01
N TRP A 83 -7.69 11.20 -6.12
CA TRP A 83 -8.89 10.97 -6.94
C TRP A 83 -8.87 9.59 -7.60
N TYR A 84 -7.70 9.08 -8.01
CA TYR A 84 -7.57 7.71 -8.50
C TYR A 84 -7.83 6.66 -7.41
N TRP A 85 -7.39 6.89 -6.18
CA TRP A 85 -7.73 6.02 -5.05
C TRP A 85 -9.22 6.06 -4.68
N LEU A 86 -9.84 7.24 -4.71
CA LEU A 86 -11.28 7.38 -4.49
C LEU A 86 -12.08 6.69 -5.60
N TRP A 87 -11.63 6.77 -6.86
CA TRP A 87 -12.23 5.99 -7.94
C TRP A 87 -12.09 4.49 -7.68
N GLY A 88 -10.92 4.00 -7.26
CA GLY A 88 -10.75 2.59 -6.91
C GLY A 88 -11.68 2.12 -5.78
N LEU A 89 -11.90 2.95 -4.76
CA LEU A 89 -12.89 2.66 -3.71
C LEU A 89 -14.31 2.67 -4.25
N GLN A 90 -14.66 3.61 -5.13
CA GLN A 90 -15.97 3.64 -5.78
C GLN A 90 -16.20 2.38 -6.62
N GLU A 91 -15.21 1.93 -7.38
CA GLU A 91 -15.29 0.69 -8.16
C GLU A 91 -15.50 -0.53 -7.25
N LEU A 92 -14.86 -0.56 -6.08
CA LEU A 92 -15.09 -1.61 -5.08
C LEU A 92 -16.54 -1.62 -4.59
N LEU A 93 -17.12 -0.45 -4.31
CA LEU A 93 -18.52 -0.30 -3.88
C LEU A 93 -19.49 -0.74 -4.98
N ASP A 94 -19.25 -0.33 -6.22
CA ASP A 94 -20.09 -0.66 -7.38
C ASP A 94 -20.06 -2.16 -7.68
N LYS A 95 -18.88 -2.78 -7.54
CA LYS A 95 -18.67 -4.21 -7.84
C LYS A 95 -19.18 -5.14 -6.73
N TYR A 96 -19.15 -4.69 -5.48
CA TYR A 96 -19.50 -5.51 -4.32
C TYR A 96 -20.53 -4.82 -3.41
N PRO A 97 -21.73 -4.50 -3.92
CA PRO A 97 -22.75 -3.81 -3.14
C PRO A 97 -23.15 -4.61 -1.90
N GLY A 98 -23.24 -3.92 -0.75
CA GLY A 98 -23.58 -4.52 0.54
C GLY A 98 -22.50 -5.40 1.18
N ARG A 99 -21.34 -5.60 0.51
CA ARG A 99 -20.22 -6.40 1.06
C ARG A 99 -19.08 -5.56 1.61
N VAL A 100 -18.97 -4.30 1.19
CA VAL A 100 -17.99 -3.37 1.73
C VAL A 100 -18.55 -2.79 3.03
N PRO A 101 -17.87 -2.99 4.18
CA PRO A 101 -18.36 -2.53 5.47
C PRO A 101 -18.25 -1.01 5.61
N ASP A 102 -19.00 -0.47 6.57
CA ASP A 102 -18.80 0.90 7.02
C ASP A 102 -17.42 1.02 7.67
N VAL A 103 -16.62 1.98 7.21
CA VAL A 103 -15.22 2.18 7.64
C VAL A 103 -14.86 3.66 7.70
N ASP A 104 -13.88 3.97 8.53
CA ASP A 104 -13.28 5.30 8.69
C ASP A 104 -11.77 5.16 8.62
N LEU A 105 -11.17 5.64 7.54
CA LEU A 105 -9.78 5.39 7.20
C LEU A 105 -9.06 6.67 6.77
N VAL A 106 -7.73 6.66 6.89
CA VAL A 106 -6.86 7.74 6.44
C VAL A 106 -5.94 7.22 5.36
N MET A 107 -5.94 7.90 4.22
CA MET A 107 -5.10 7.60 3.07
C MET A 107 -4.03 8.68 2.90
N GLN A 108 -2.82 8.27 2.55
CA GLN A 108 -1.70 9.15 2.23
C GLN A 108 -1.07 8.80 0.89
N THR A 109 -1.00 9.77 -0.02
CA THR A 109 -0.44 9.59 -1.36
C THR A 109 0.99 10.09 -1.51
N GLN A 110 1.76 10.14 -0.43
CA GLN A 110 3.17 10.54 -0.45
C GLN A 110 4.06 9.35 -0.82
N ASP A 111 5.23 9.67 -1.37
CA ASP A 111 6.23 8.68 -1.81
C ASP A 111 7.12 8.20 -0.63
N SER A 112 6.67 8.41 0.60
CA SER A 112 7.30 7.92 1.82
C SER A 112 6.24 7.32 2.75
N ALA A 113 6.64 6.37 3.59
CA ALA A 113 5.81 5.90 4.70
C ALA A 113 5.57 7.05 5.71
N GLN A 114 4.48 6.97 6.47
CA GLN A 114 4.06 8.01 7.42
C GLN A 114 4.12 7.55 8.88
N CYS A 115 4.04 6.25 9.12
CA CYS A 115 4.03 5.65 10.44
C CYS A 115 5.25 4.74 10.60
N THR A 116 6.43 5.36 10.68
CA THR A 116 7.68 4.62 10.87
C THR A 116 7.74 3.98 12.26
N VAL A 117 8.24 2.75 12.34
CA VAL A 117 8.49 1.96 13.58
C VAL A 117 9.49 2.67 14.53
N ARG A 118 10.22 3.68 14.06
CA ARG A 118 11.32 4.29 14.81
C ARG A 118 10.87 5.29 15.88
N GLY A 119 10.87 4.81 17.13
CA GLY A 119 11.66 5.48 18.16
C GLY A 119 13.15 5.54 17.75
N LYS A 120 13.93 6.47 18.33
CA LYS A 120 15.37 6.63 18.03
C LYS A 120 16.09 5.28 17.91
N PRO A 121 16.95 5.05 16.90
CA PRO A 121 17.72 3.81 16.81
C PRO A 121 18.56 3.61 18.08
N PRO A 122 18.63 2.39 18.66
CA PRO A 122 19.53 2.13 19.77
C PRO A 122 20.97 2.44 19.35
N LYS A 123 21.74 3.11 20.21
CA LYS A 123 23.15 3.44 19.94
C LYS A 123 24.05 2.21 19.77
N ASN A 124 23.56 1.03 20.14
CA ASN A 124 24.28 -0.24 20.03
C ASN A 124 23.72 -1.06 18.86
N LYS A 125 24.56 -1.37 17.86
CA LYS A 125 24.21 -2.17 16.67
C LYS A 125 23.79 -3.61 16.99
N THR A 126 24.12 -4.11 18.17
CA THR A 126 23.71 -5.45 18.65
C THR A 126 22.26 -5.48 19.17
N LEU A 127 21.64 -4.32 19.40
CA LEU A 127 20.24 -4.20 19.86
C LEU A 127 19.25 -3.92 18.72
N ALA A 128 19.67 -4.01 17.45
CA ALA A 128 18.76 -3.97 16.31
C ALA A 128 18.02 -5.31 16.21
N LEU A 129 16.97 -5.46 17.02
CA LEU A 129 16.07 -6.61 17.01
C LEU A 129 15.38 -6.76 15.64
N LYS A 130 15.13 -8.01 15.22
CA LYS A 130 14.44 -8.30 13.96
C LYS A 130 13.00 -7.81 14.03
N TYR A 131 12.38 -7.55 12.88
CA TYR A 131 10.97 -7.13 12.74
C TYR A 131 9.98 -8.00 13.51
N GLU A 132 10.28 -9.29 13.64
CA GLU A 132 9.49 -10.30 14.36
C GLU A 132 9.60 -10.18 15.89
N ASP A 133 10.69 -9.59 16.38
CA ASP A 133 10.99 -9.37 17.80
C ASP A 133 10.55 -7.98 18.28
N TYR A 134 10.02 -7.15 17.37
CA TYR A 134 9.54 -5.81 17.68
C TYR A 134 8.03 -5.83 17.95
N HIS A 135 7.66 -5.64 19.22
CA HIS A 135 6.28 -5.36 19.62
C HIS A 135 5.97 -3.86 19.49
N PRO A 136 5.01 -3.44 18.64
CA PRO A 136 4.61 -2.05 18.50
C PRO A 136 3.87 -1.55 19.73
N GLY A 137 4.40 -0.48 20.32
CA GLY A 137 3.83 0.15 21.50
C GLY A 137 4.24 -0.58 22.77
N THR A 138 4.48 0.16 23.84
CA THR A 138 4.04 -0.40 25.13
C THR A 138 2.60 -0.89 24.92
N LEU A 139 2.21 -2.01 25.56
CA LEU A 139 0.87 -2.62 25.51
C LEU A 139 -0.34 -1.65 25.61
N HIS A 140 -0.09 -0.36 25.83
CA HIS A 140 -1.02 0.73 26.03
C HIS A 140 -1.19 1.69 24.83
N HIS A 141 -0.37 1.67 23.75
CA HIS A 141 -0.51 2.62 22.63
C HIS A 141 -0.21 2.05 21.22
N PRO A 142 -1.23 1.49 20.52
CA PRO A 142 -1.13 1.10 19.12
C PRO A 142 -0.81 2.28 18.19
N PRO A 143 -0.11 2.05 17.05
CA PRO A 143 0.19 3.12 16.09
C PRO A 143 -1.08 3.68 15.42
N PRO A 144 -1.06 4.94 14.93
CA PRO A 144 -2.16 5.44 14.10
C PRO A 144 -2.22 4.70 12.74
N PRO A 145 -3.39 4.18 12.30
CA PRO A 145 -3.51 3.46 11.04
C PRO A 145 -3.55 4.41 9.85
N VAL A 146 -2.62 4.24 8.91
CA VAL A 146 -2.50 5.04 7.69
C VAL A 146 -2.35 4.10 6.51
N PHE A 147 -3.19 4.28 5.48
CA PHE A 147 -3.00 3.62 4.19
C PHE A 147 -2.03 4.43 3.33
N SER A 148 -0.96 3.79 2.84
CA SER A 148 0.07 4.44 2.03
C SER A 148 0.37 3.64 0.76
N ALA A 149 0.91 4.34 -0.24
CA ALA A 149 1.38 3.72 -1.49
C ALA A 149 2.71 2.98 -1.33
N VAL A 150 3.48 3.34 -0.30
CA VAL A 150 4.79 2.77 -0.02
C VAL A 150 4.89 2.46 1.46
N THR A 151 5.57 1.36 1.78
CA THR A 151 5.87 0.92 3.14
C THR A 151 7.14 0.10 3.11
N THR A 152 7.79 -0.09 4.25
CA THR A 152 8.92 -0.99 4.44
C THR A 152 8.67 -1.90 5.63
N ALA A 153 9.57 -2.85 5.86
CA ALA A 153 9.56 -3.62 7.11
C ALA A 153 9.79 -2.74 8.36
N ASN A 154 10.11 -1.45 8.23
CA ASN A 154 10.27 -0.54 9.35
C ASN A 154 9.10 0.45 9.49
N ASP A 155 7.94 0.13 8.93
CA ASP A 155 6.76 1.00 8.94
C ASP A 155 5.49 0.22 9.30
N TYR A 156 4.50 0.93 9.86
CA TYR A 156 3.17 0.42 10.19
C TYR A 156 2.11 0.81 9.15
N ASP A 157 2.51 1.49 8.09
CA ASP A 157 1.61 1.87 7.03
C ASP A 157 0.97 0.64 6.38
N LEU A 158 -0.36 0.67 6.26
CA LEU A 158 -1.15 -0.33 5.55
C LEU A 158 -0.95 -0.11 4.05
N LEU A 159 -0.41 -1.10 3.34
CA LEU A 159 -0.18 -0.93 1.92
C LEU A 159 -1.51 -0.92 1.16
N TRP A 160 -1.74 0.13 0.37
CA TRP A 160 -2.85 0.21 -0.58
C TRP A 160 -2.31 0.09 -2.01
N PRO A 161 -3.04 -0.54 -2.96
CA PRO A 161 -2.63 -0.58 -4.35
C PRO A 161 -2.30 0.82 -4.90
N LEU A 162 -1.17 0.93 -5.58
CA LEU A 162 -0.70 2.21 -6.11
C LEU A 162 -1.74 2.82 -7.07
N TRP A 163 -1.92 4.15 -7.01
CA TRP A 163 -2.92 4.86 -7.82
C TRP A 163 -2.77 4.64 -9.33
N THR A 164 -1.54 4.40 -9.79
CA THR A 164 -1.19 4.16 -11.19
C THR A 164 -1.91 2.95 -11.82
N ILE A 165 -2.50 2.07 -11.00
CA ILE A 165 -3.40 1.02 -11.50
C ILE A 165 -4.60 1.62 -12.23
N TRP A 166 -5.17 2.71 -11.72
CA TRP A 166 -6.24 3.48 -12.37
C TRP A 166 -5.70 4.59 -13.27
N GLY A 167 -4.53 5.14 -12.93
CA GLY A 167 -3.79 6.08 -13.77
C GLY A 167 -3.00 7.09 -12.96
N GLU A 168 -2.29 7.94 -13.68
CA GLU A 168 -1.61 9.11 -13.13
C GLU A 168 -1.62 10.23 -14.18
N ASP A 169 -1.80 11.47 -13.72
CA ASP A 169 -1.70 12.66 -14.57
C ASP A 169 -0.46 13.49 -14.20
N VAL A 170 -0.24 14.57 -14.96
CA VAL A 170 0.87 15.50 -14.73
C VAL A 170 0.85 16.09 -13.31
N GLN A 171 -0.33 16.38 -12.75
CA GLN A 171 -0.44 16.93 -11.40
C GLN A 171 -0.07 15.90 -10.33
N GLY A 172 -0.33 14.62 -10.61
CA GLY A 172 -0.06 13.46 -9.77
C GLY A 172 1.42 13.13 -9.76
N SER A 173 2.03 13.03 -10.94
CA SER A 173 3.46 12.78 -11.09
C SER A 173 4.33 13.87 -10.45
N SER A 174 3.77 15.06 -10.18
CA SER A 174 4.52 16.24 -9.72
C SER A 174 5.65 16.64 -10.69
N ALA A 175 5.64 16.11 -11.92
CA ALA A 175 6.63 16.39 -12.94
C ALA A 175 6.33 17.73 -13.61
N LYS A 176 7.30 18.65 -13.58
CA LYS A 176 7.20 19.97 -14.23
C LYS A 176 7.13 19.89 -15.77
N ALA A 177 7.40 18.74 -16.36
CA ALA A 177 7.56 18.54 -17.80
C ALA A 177 6.37 17.83 -18.48
N GLY A 178 5.19 17.74 -17.83
CA GLY A 178 4.06 17.01 -18.43
C GLY A 178 4.23 15.49 -18.31
N GLY A 179 4.37 15.00 -17.08
CA GLY A 179 4.67 13.61 -16.76
C GLY A 179 3.86 12.57 -17.55
N PHE A 180 4.55 11.48 -17.87
CA PHE A 180 4.07 10.28 -18.55
C PHE A 180 2.64 9.93 -18.07
N HIS A 181 1.66 9.96 -18.98
CA HIS A 181 0.36 9.39 -18.72
C HIS A 181 0.50 7.87 -18.78
N ASP A 182 0.78 7.23 -17.64
CA ASP A 182 0.66 5.78 -17.58
C ASP A 182 -0.79 5.42 -17.93
N PRO A 183 -1.06 4.74 -19.06
CA PRO A 183 -2.38 4.20 -19.27
C PRO A 183 -2.67 3.26 -18.11
N ASN A 184 -3.91 3.26 -17.63
CA ASN A 184 -4.31 2.39 -16.53
C ASN A 184 -3.84 0.94 -16.77
N TRP A 185 -3.57 0.22 -15.69
CA TRP A 185 -2.97 -1.10 -15.76
C TRP A 185 -3.75 -2.06 -16.68
N GLY A 186 -5.09 -1.93 -16.71
CA GLY A 186 -5.95 -2.70 -17.61
C GLY A 186 -5.61 -2.55 -19.10
N ARG A 187 -5.21 -1.36 -19.55
CA ARG A 187 -4.76 -1.11 -20.93
C ARG A 187 -3.29 -1.48 -21.13
N LEU A 188 -2.42 -1.10 -20.18
CA LEU A 188 -0.98 -1.34 -20.28
C LEU A 188 -0.66 -2.83 -20.37
N HIS A 189 -1.28 -3.63 -19.49
CA HIS A 189 -1.05 -5.08 -19.42
C HIS A 189 -1.32 -5.78 -20.77
N GLY A 190 -2.43 -5.46 -21.42
CA GLY A 190 -2.76 -6.04 -22.73
C GLY A 190 -1.75 -5.67 -23.82
N SER A 191 -1.20 -4.46 -23.78
CA SER A 191 -0.16 -4.02 -24.71
C SER A 191 1.15 -4.78 -24.49
N LEU A 192 1.57 -4.93 -23.23
CA LEU A 192 2.78 -5.67 -22.85
C LEU A 192 2.69 -7.15 -23.26
N VAL A 193 1.54 -7.79 -23.08
CA VAL A 193 1.34 -9.19 -23.52
C VAL A 193 1.48 -9.33 -25.04
N ARG A 194 0.94 -8.38 -25.82
CA ARG A 194 1.11 -8.40 -27.28
C ARG A 194 2.57 -8.19 -27.69
N ALA A 195 3.25 -7.23 -27.07
CA ALA A 195 4.66 -6.97 -27.34
C ALA A 195 5.53 -8.20 -27.01
N ALA A 196 5.32 -8.83 -25.85
CA ALA A 196 6.06 -10.03 -25.45
C ALA A 196 5.85 -11.21 -26.41
N ARG A 197 4.65 -11.37 -26.99
CA ARG A 197 4.39 -12.40 -28.01
C ARG A 197 5.08 -12.11 -29.34
N ALA A 198 5.24 -10.84 -29.70
CA ALA A 198 5.93 -10.41 -30.91
C ALA A 198 7.46 -10.47 -30.78
N THR A 199 7.98 -10.48 -29.54
CA THR A 199 9.41 -10.48 -29.25
C THR A 199 9.79 -11.70 -28.40
N PRO A 200 9.80 -12.91 -28.97
CA PRO A 200 10.25 -14.11 -28.27
C PRO A 200 11.73 -13.97 -27.87
N TRP A 201 12.10 -14.68 -26.79
CA TRP A 201 13.46 -14.70 -26.25
C TRP A 201 14.48 -15.26 -27.24
#